data_AF-A0A4E9DVA0-F1
#
_entry.id   AF-A0A4E9DVA0-F1
#
_cell.length_a   1.000
_cell.length_b   1.000
_cell.length_c   1.000
_cell.angle_alpha   90.00
_cell.angle_beta   90.00
_cell.angle_gamma   90.00
#
_symmetry.space_group_name_H-M   'P 1'
#
loop_
_entity.id
_entity.type
_entity.pdbx_description
1 polymer ?
#
loop_
_entity_poly.entity_id
_entity_poly.type
_entity_poly.pdbx_seq_one_letter_code
_entity_poly.pdbx_strand_id
1 'polypeptide(L)'
;MQLLAHHELPIFNHTQTTSIIMASTTQISHAYRSLYRNILRAVQYSSPARFVARDQLRRAFREPGATYDERGIKRTNWFLEAAAKEKGMEHRILKNLLRVQKMRFRKRAYSSYDPLKYADNETKVANATAYNHYDMTVAMLNKSMGTLLR
;
A
#
# COMPACT_ATOMS: atom_id res chain seq x y z
N MET A 1 -72.60 -15.77 -9.66
CA MET A 1 -72.31 -16.21 -8.28
C MET A 1 -70.85 -15.90 -8.01
N GLN A 2 -70.60 -15.29 -6.86
CA GLN A 2 -69.40 -14.57 -6.42
C GLN A 2 -68.39 -15.55 -5.78
N LEU A 3 -67.07 -15.23 -5.81
CA LEU A 3 -66.06 -15.33 -4.73
C LEU A 3 -64.67 -15.92 -5.11
N LEU A 4 -63.64 -15.08 -4.81
CA LEU A 4 -62.30 -15.32 -4.22
C LEU A 4 -61.26 -16.17 -5.00
N ALA A 5 -60.13 -15.63 -5.49
CA ALA A 5 -58.95 -15.00 -4.85
C ALA A 5 -57.75 -15.98 -4.69
N HIS A 6 -56.53 -15.41 -4.65
CA HIS A 6 -55.20 -15.99 -4.42
C HIS A 6 -54.44 -16.38 -5.72
N HIS A 7 -53.59 -15.52 -6.32
CA HIS A 7 -52.32 -14.93 -5.86
C HIS A 7 -51.19 -15.95 -5.71
N GLU A 8 -50.39 -16.14 -6.76
CA GLU A 8 -48.96 -16.45 -6.61
C GLU A 8 -48.13 -15.58 -7.56
N LEU A 9 -47.46 -14.61 -6.95
CA LEU A 9 -46.43 -13.77 -7.56
C LEU A 9 -45.17 -14.61 -7.80
N PRO A 10 -44.41 -14.37 -8.88
CA PRO A 10 -43.08 -14.93 -9.00
C PRO A 10 -42.18 -14.37 -7.89
N ILE A 11 -41.55 -15.32 -7.21
CA ILE A 11 -40.67 -15.18 -6.06
C ILE A 11 -39.60 -14.13 -6.33
N PHE A 12 -39.55 -13.12 -5.46
CA PHE A 12 -38.51 -12.12 -5.36
C PHE A 12 -37.15 -12.81 -5.19
N ASN A 13 -36.38 -12.94 -6.27
CA ASN A 13 -34.96 -13.23 -6.17
C ASN A 13 -34.27 -11.98 -5.62
N HIS A 14 -34.08 -11.94 -4.29
CA HIS A 14 -33.10 -11.08 -3.65
C HIS A 14 -31.68 -11.55 -3.99
N THR A 15 -31.30 -11.44 -5.26
CA THR A 15 -29.90 -11.25 -5.57
C THR A 15 -29.56 -9.85 -5.10
N GLN A 16 -29.03 -9.75 -3.87
CA GLN A 16 -28.23 -8.62 -3.45
C GLN A 16 -27.10 -8.50 -4.47
N THR A 17 -27.35 -7.69 -5.50
CA THR A 17 -26.35 -7.21 -6.43
C THR A 17 -25.31 -6.50 -5.60
N THR A 18 -24.26 -7.25 -5.25
CA THR A 18 -23.03 -6.70 -4.70
C THR A 18 -22.45 -5.88 -5.84
N SER A 19 -22.82 -4.60 -5.86
CA SER A 19 -22.21 -3.61 -6.71
C SER A 19 -20.73 -3.60 -6.33
N ILE A 20 -19.90 -4.20 -7.18
CA ILE A 20 -18.46 -3.96 -7.15
C ILE A 20 -18.31 -2.50 -7.53
N ILE A 21 -18.29 -1.61 -6.53
CA ILE A 21 -18.06 -0.19 -6.72
C ILE A 21 -16.60 -0.05 -7.16
N MET A 22 -16.37 -0.15 -8.46
CA MET A 22 -15.13 0.25 -9.10
C MET A 22 -14.93 1.74 -8.78
N ALA A 23 -13.87 2.07 -8.05
CA ALA A 23 -13.58 3.45 -7.71
C ALA A 23 -13.44 4.31 -8.96
N SER A 24 -14.03 5.50 -8.93
CA SER A 24 -13.90 6.45 -10.04
C SER A 24 -12.44 6.88 -10.22
N THR A 25 -12.07 7.23 -11.45
CA THR A 25 -10.75 7.79 -11.78
C THR A 25 -10.41 9.03 -10.96
N THR A 26 -11.42 9.83 -10.63
CA THR A 26 -11.34 11.00 -9.75
C THR A 26 -10.97 10.60 -8.32
N GLN A 27 -11.63 9.59 -7.74
CA GLN A 27 -11.31 9.09 -6.38
C GLN A 27 -9.88 8.54 -6.30
N ILE A 28 -9.46 7.76 -7.29
CA ILE A 28 -8.08 7.23 -7.38
C ILE A 28 -7.08 8.39 -7.46
N SER A 29 -7.38 9.39 -8.30
CA SER A 29 -6.56 10.59 -8.46
C SER A 29 -6.44 11.42 -7.18
N HIS A 30 -7.52 11.55 -6.41
CA HIS A 30 -7.49 12.25 -5.12
C HIS A 30 -6.70 11.47 -4.07
N ALA A 31 -6.89 10.15 -4.00
CA ALA A 31 -6.14 9.26 -3.10
C ALA A 31 -4.64 9.32 -3.36
N TYR A 32 -4.22 9.22 -4.63
CA TYR A 32 -2.82 9.35 -5.01
C TYR A 32 -2.25 10.70 -4.57
N ARG A 33 -2.97 11.79 -4.84
CA ARG A 33 -2.52 13.16 -4.51
C ARG A 33 -2.44 13.40 -3.00
N SER A 34 -3.38 12.90 -2.21
CA SER A 34 -3.37 13.06 -0.75
C SER A 34 -2.19 12.30 -0.13
N LEU A 35 -2.03 11.02 -0.48
CA LEU A 35 -0.92 10.19 -0.03
C LEU A 35 0.43 10.78 -0.45
N TYR A 36 0.53 11.27 -1.69
CA TYR A 36 1.77 11.87 -2.19
C TYR A 36 2.15 13.15 -1.43
N ARG A 37 1.19 14.02 -1.09
CA ARG A 37 1.49 15.21 -0.29
C ARG A 37 1.90 14.84 1.13
N ASN A 38 1.18 13.90 1.75
CA ASN A 38 1.45 13.47 3.12
C ASN A 38 2.80 12.75 3.24
N ILE A 39 3.18 11.90 2.27
CA ILE A 39 4.50 11.24 2.32
C ILE A 39 5.65 12.24 2.16
N LEU A 40 5.49 13.27 1.32
CA LEU A 40 6.50 14.32 1.16
C LEU A 40 6.72 15.12 2.46
N ARG A 41 5.62 15.46 3.15
CA ARG A 41 5.67 16.11 4.48
C ARG A 41 6.33 15.19 5.51
N ALA A 42 5.94 13.92 5.55
CA ALA A 42 6.47 12.93 6.49
C ALA A 42 7.98 12.72 6.36
N VAL A 43 8.51 12.78 5.13
CA VAL A 43 9.97 12.71 4.89
C VAL A 43 10.64 14.08 4.88
N GLN A 44 9.91 15.15 5.22
CA GLN A 44 10.39 16.53 5.25
C GLN A 44 11.07 16.95 3.94
N TYR A 45 10.55 16.47 2.81
CA TYR A 45 11.11 16.71 1.47
C TYR A 45 12.59 16.33 1.32
N SER A 46 13.12 15.48 2.21
CA SER A 46 14.54 15.13 2.23
C SER A 46 14.95 14.26 1.04
N SER A 47 16.17 14.49 0.54
CA SER A 47 16.80 13.62 -0.46
C SER A 47 17.66 12.56 0.24
N PRO A 48 17.65 11.28 -0.18
CA PRO A 48 16.91 10.71 -1.32
C PRO A 48 15.51 10.18 -0.94
N ALA A 49 15.07 10.31 0.32
CA ALA A 49 13.84 9.68 0.82
C ALA A 49 12.59 10.05 0.01
N ARG A 50 12.45 11.31 -0.40
CA ARG A 50 11.32 11.78 -1.24
C ARG A 50 11.22 11.03 -2.57
N PHE A 51 12.35 10.66 -3.18
CA PHE A 51 12.36 9.98 -4.46
C PHE A 51 11.99 8.50 -4.29
N VAL A 52 12.55 7.85 -3.27
CA VAL A 52 12.21 6.47 -2.91
C VAL A 52 10.72 6.34 -2.58
N ALA A 53 10.20 7.25 -1.75
CA ALA A 53 8.79 7.33 -1.39
C ALA A 53 7.87 7.51 -2.60
N ARG A 54 8.19 8.46 -3.49
CA ARG A 54 7.43 8.72 -4.72
C ARG A 54 7.39 7.49 -5.61
N ASP A 55 8.54 6.86 -5.84
CA ASP A 55 8.64 5.73 -6.77
C ASP A 55 7.91 4.51 -6.19
N GLN A 56 7.95 4.33 -4.87
CA GLN A 56 7.15 3.31 -4.17
C GLN A 56 5.65 3.55 -4.33
N LEU A 57 5.18 4.77 -4.10
CA LEU A 57 3.77 5.14 -4.28
C LEU A 57 3.32 4.90 -5.73
N ARG A 58 4.13 5.32 -6.71
CA ARG A 58 3.84 5.11 -8.14
C ARG A 58 3.73 3.64 -8.49
N ARG A 59 4.61 2.79 -7.95
CA ARG A 59 4.55 1.33 -8.17
C ARG A 59 3.27 0.75 -7.59
N ALA A 60 2.91 1.11 -6.36
CA ALA A 60 1.69 0.61 -5.72
C ALA A 60 0.42 0.94 -6.52
N PHE A 61 0.31 2.15 -7.07
CA PHE A 61 -0.85 2.56 -7.88
C PHE A 61 -0.85 2.01 -9.31
N ARG A 62 0.28 1.50 -9.81
CA ARG A 62 0.43 0.93 -11.15
C ARG A 62 0.52 -0.59 -11.15
N GLU A 63 0.45 -1.22 -9.97
CA GLU A 63 0.51 -2.66 -9.84
C GLU A 63 -0.72 -3.29 -10.53
N PRO A 64 -0.52 -4.27 -11.42
CA PRO A 64 -1.63 -4.98 -12.04
C PRO A 64 -2.52 -5.63 -10.97
N GLY A 65 -3.83 -5.43 -11.07
CA GLY A 65 -4.79 -5.97 -10.11
C GLY A 65 -4.87 -5.21 -8.77
N ALA A 66 -4.24 -4.04 -8.63
CA ALA A 66 -4.39 -3.20 -7.45
C ALA A 66 -5.87 -2.80 -7.23
N THR A 67 -6.38 -3.08 -6.03
CA THR A 67 -7.75 -2.75 -5.62
C THR A 67 -7.80 -1.42 -4.87
N TYR A 68 -8.86 -0.64 -5.07
CA TYR A 68 -9.08 0.59 -4.31
C TYR A 68 -9.63 0.27 -2.91
N ASP A 69 -8.83 0.54 -1.86
CA ASP A 69 -9.23 0.44 -0.46
C ASP A 69 -9.27 1.84 0.19
N GLU A 70 -10.44 2.46 0.20
CA GLU A 70 -10.65 3.80 0.77
C GLU A 70 -10.25 3.88 2.25
N ARG A 71 -10.60 2.85 3.04
CA ARG A 71 -10.34 2.83 4.49
C ARG A 71 -8.84 2.70 4.75
N GLY A 72 -8.16 1.83 4.00
CA GLY A 72 -6.71 1.68 4.04
C GLY A 72 -5.98 2.95 3.64
N ILE A 73 -6.44 3.63 2.58
CA ILE A 73 -5.90 4.94 2.15
C ILE A 73 -6.05 5.98 3.26
N LYS A 74 -7.22 6.09 3.88
CA LYS A 74 -7.49 7.04 4.98
C LYS A 74 -6.57 6.79 6.18
N ARG A 75 -6.45 5.53 6.63
CA ARG A 75 -5.55 5.17 7.75
C ARG A 75 -4.09 5.41 7.42
N THR A 76 -3.69 5.16 6.17
CA THR A 76 -2.32 5.44 5.71
C THR A 76 -2.04 6.95 5.70
N ASN A 77 -3.00 7.79 5.33
CA ASN A 77 -2.86 9.24 5.45
C ASN A 77 -2.64 9.68 6.90
N TRP A 78 -3.43 9.17 7.85
CA TRP A 78 -3.24 9.47 9.29
C TRP A 78 -1.87 9.02 9.80
N PHE A 79 -1.42 7.83 9.40
CA PHE A 79 -0.08 7.36 9.73
C PHE A 79 1.02 8.32 9.22
N LEU A 80 0.90 8.79 7.97
CA LEU A 80 1.86 9.73 7.38
C LEU A 80 1.80 11.11 8.04
N GLU A 81 0.61 11.58 8.42
CA GLU A 81 0.43 12.82 9.17
C GLU A 81 1.10 12.75 10.55
N ALA A 82 0.91 11.64 11.27
CA ALA A 82 1.61 11.39 12.53
C ALA A 82 3.14 11.36 12.36
N ALA A 83 3.63 10.65 11.33
CA ALA A 83 5.05 10.60 10.99
C ALA A 83 5.66 11.97 10.61
N ALA A 84 4.84 12.89 10.11
CA ALA A 84 5.25 14.26 9.79
C ALA A 84 5.27 15.18 11.01
N LYS A 85 4.31 15.00 11.92
CA LYS A 85 4.10 15.86 13.08
C LYS A 85 5.21 15.69 14.13
N GLU A 86 5.59 14.44 14.42
CA GLU A 86 6.48 14.11 15.53
C GLU A 86 7.50 13.04 15.13
N LYS A 87 8.66 13.01 15.81
CA LYS A 87 9.67 11.94 15.64
C LYS A 87 9.30 10.67 16.45
N GLY A 88 8.04 10.29 16.35
CA GLY A 88 7.43 9.15 17.03
C GLY A 88 7.70 7.80 16.33
N MET A 89 6.85 6.82 16.63
CA MET A 89 6.99 5.47 16.11
C MET A 89 6.77 5.43 14.59
N GLU A 90 5.76 6.13 14.09
CA GLU A 90 5.38 6.22 12.69
C GLU A 90 6.53 6.79 11.85
N HIS A 91 7.19 7.84 12.36
CA HIS A 91 8.38 8.42 11.73
C HIS A 91 9.52 7.40 11.63
N ARG A 92 9.80 6.66 12.72
CA ARG A 92 10.87 5.64 12.75
C ARG A 92 10.55 4.47 11.81
N ILE A 93 9.30 4.01 11.81
CA ILE A 93 8.82 2.96 10.90
C ILE A 93 8.98 3.44 9.46
N LEU A 94 8.45 4.60 9.09
CA LEU A 94 8.54 5.13 7.72
C LEU A 94 9.99 5.28 7.27
N LYS A 95 10.87 5.80 8.14
CA LYS A 95 12.29 5.93 7.85
C LYS A 95 12.95 4.58 7.58
N ASN A 96 12.63 3.55 8.37
CA ASN A 96 13.16 2.21 8.17
C ASN A 96 12.61 1.58 6.88
N LEU A 97 11.32 1.74 6.58
CA LEU A 97 10.72 1.29 5.33
C LEU A 97 11.45 1.85 4.12
N LEU A 98 11.61 3.18 4.07
CA LEU A 98 12.31 3.85 2.97
C LEU A 98 13.79 3.48 2.89
N ARG A 99 14.45 3.22 4.03
CA ARG A 99 15.84 2.75 4.06
C ARG A 99 15.98 1.38 3.43
N VAL A 100 15.16 0.40 3.84
CA VAL A 100 15.15 -0.96 3.26
C VAL A 100 14.82 -0.88 1.78
N GLN A 101 13.84 -0.05 1.43
CA GLN A 101 13.41 0.07 0.05
C GLN A 101 14.49 0.66 -0.86
N LYS A 102 15.22 1.66 -0.36
CA LYS A 102 16.42 2.19 -1.04
C LYS A 102 17.45 1.09 -1.27
N MET A 103 17.71 0.22 -0.30
CA MET A 103 18.69 -0.87 -0.46
C MET A 103 18.24 -1.89 -1.52
N ARG A 104 16.95 -2.25 -1.54
CA ARG A 104 16.38 -3.15 -2.55
C ARG A 104 16.48 -2.59 -3.96
N PHE A 105 16.13 -1.32 -4.15
CA PHE A 105 16.08 -0.69 -5.48
C PHE A 105 17.40 -0.04 -5.95
N ARG A 106 18.39 0.15 -5.06
CA ARG A 106 19.77 0.42 -5.48
C ARG A 106 20.28 -0.63 -6.48
N LYS A 107 19.79 -1.86 -6.38
CA LYS A 107 20.08 -2.98 -7.30
C LYS A 107 19.53 -2.80 -8.73
N ARG A 108 18.61 -1.85 -8.98
CA ARG A 108 17.78 -1.85 -10.21
C ARG A 108 17.79 -0.56 -11.04
N ALA A 109 18.22 0.60 -10.52
CA ALA A 109 18.00 1.88 -11.24
C ALA A 109 19.13 2.93 -11.17
N TYR A 110 20.04 2.91 -10.20
CA TYR A 110 20.95 4.07 -9.97
C TYR A 110 22.43 3.71 -9.71
N SER A 111 22.80 2.44 -9.71
CA SER A 111 24.19 2.04 -9.48
C SER A 111 24.47 0.69 -10.14
N SER A 112 25.56 0.60 -10.90
CA SER A 112 26.10 -0.68 -11.39
C SER A 112 26.67 -1.54 -10.25
N TYR A 113 26.77 -0.98 -9.04
CA TYR A 113 27.24 -1.65 -7.85
C TYR A 113 26.13 -2.50 -7.24
N ASP A 114 26.13 -3.80 -7.57
CA ASP A 114 25.42 -4.81 -6.81
C ASP A 114 26.35 -5.40 -5.74
N PRO A 115 26.16 -5.07 -4.45
CA PRO A 115 26.99 -5.59 -3.37
C PRO A 115 26.91 -7.12 -3.22
N LEU A 116 25.91 -7.78 -3.81
CA LEU A 116 25.79 -9.24 -3.82
C LEU A 116 26.30 -9.90 -5.11
N LYS A 117 26.80 -9.13 -6.08
CA LYS A 117 27.26 -9.69 -7.37
C LYS A 117 28.29 -10.79 -7.18
N TYR A 118 29.26 -10.52 -6.29
CA TYR A 118 30.36 -11.42 -5.95
C TYR A 118 30.16 -12.13 -4.61
N ALA A 119 28.98 -11.99 -3.98
CA ALA A 119 28.68 -12.72 -2.77
C ALA A 119 28.47 -14.22 -3.09
N ASP A 120 28.84 -15.06 -2.14
CA ASP A 120 28.58 -16.50 -2.20
C ASP A 120 27.08 -16.82 -2.18
N ASN A 121 26.75 -18.07 -2.47
CA ASN A 121 25.35 -18.51 -2.54
C ASN A 121 24.66 -18.39 -1.18
N GLU A 122 25.36 -18.75 -0.09
CA GLU A 122 24.82 -18.69 1.26
C GLU A 122 24.42 -17.25 1.65
N THR A 123 25.27 -16.26 1.38
CA THR A 123 24.97 -14.85 1.63
C THR A 123 23.79 -14.37 0.78
N LYS A 124 23.67 -14.83 -0.47
CA LYS A 124 22.53 -14.50 -1.34
C LYS A 124 21.22 -15.06 -0.77
N VAL A 125 21.22 -16.32 -0.35
CA VAL A 125 20.06 -16.99 0.27
C VAL A 125 19.69 -16.31 1.58
N ALA A 126 20.65 -16.05 2.46
CA ALA A 126 20.42 -15.36 3.73
C ALA A 126 19.80 -13.96 3.52
N ASN A 127 20.28 -13.19 2.54
CA ASN A 127 19.70 -11.90 2.18
C ASN A 127 18.27 -12.02 1.65
N ALA A 128 17.98 -13.03 0.82
CA ALA A 128 16.62 -13.28 0.33
C ALA A 128 15.67 -13.62 1.49
N THR A 129 16.10 -14.51 2.40
CA THR A 129 15.34 -14.88 3.60
C THR A 129 15.08 -13.67 4.51
N ALA A 130 16.07 -12.81 4.71
CA ALA A 130 15.91 -11.58 5.49
C ALA A 130 14.85 -10.64 4.89
N TYR A 131 14.82 -10.52 3.56
CA TYR A 131 13.78 -9.73 2.89
C TYR A 131 12.40 -10.37 3.02
N ASN A 132 12.29 -11.70 2.95
CA ASN A 132 11.02 -12.39 3.17
C ASN A 132 10.48 -12.14 4.58
N HIS A 133 11.31 -12.28 5.62
CA HIS A 133 10.90 -12.00 7.01
C HIS A 133 10.47 -10.54 7.21
N TYR A 134 11.18 -9.62 6.56
CA TYR A 134 10.80 -8.21 6.56
C TYR A 134 9.44 -8.00 5.90
N ASP A 135 9.17 -8.61 4.74
CA ASP A 135 7.90 -8.47 4.03
C ASP A 135 6.74 -9.05 4.83
N MET A 136 6.93 -10.19 5.50
CA MET A 136 5.96 -10.75 6.45
C MET A 136 5.68 -9.77 7.60
N THR A 137 6.71 -9.12 8.14
CA THR A 137 6.55 -8.14 9.21
C THR A 137 5.74 -6.93 8.75
N VAL A 138 6.02 -6.41 7.55
CA VAL A 138 5.24 -5.29 6.97
C VAL A 138 3.79 -5.71 6.72
N ALA A 139 3.56 -6.94 6.23
CA ALA A 139 2.21 -7.46 6.04
C ALA A 139 1.44 -7.57 7.38
N MET A 140 2.09 -8.02 8.45
CA MET A 140 1.49 -8.07 9.78
C MET A 140 1.19 -6.69 10.36
N LEU A 141 2.07 -5.70 10.14
CA LEU A 141 1.84 -4.31 10.51
C LEU A 141 0.63 -3.73 9.77
N ASN A 142 0.55 -3.95 8.45
CA ASN A 142 -0.59 -3.52 7.65
C ASN A 142 -1.88 -4.17 8.13
N LYS A 143 -1.84 -5.46 8.48
CA LYS A 143 -3.00 -6.19 8.99
C LYS A 143 -3.47 -5.64 10.34
N SER A 144 -2.56 -5.34 11.27
CA SER A 144 -2.91 -4.86 12.61
C SER A 144 -3.40 -3.41 12.61
N MET A 145 -2.81 -2.54 11.78
CA MET A 145 -3.16 -1.12 11.71
C MET A 145 -4.14 -0.76 10.58
N GLY A 146 -4.41 -1.71 9.69
CA GLY A 146 -5.20 -1.49 8.47
C GLY A 146 -4.56 -0.50 7.49
N THR A 147 -3.25 -0.29 7.53
CA THR A 147 -2.52 0.59 6.62
C THR A 147 -2.08 -0.15 5.35
N LEU A 148 -1.61 0.60 4.35
CA LEU A 148 -1.18 0.08 3.05
C LEU A 148 0.32 0.34 2.81
N LEU A 149 1.16 0.14 3.84
CA LEU A 149 2.61 0.38 3.79
C LEU A 149 3.32 -0.69 2.98
N ARG A 150 4.40 -0.34 2.28
CA ARG A 150 5.16 -1.25 1.41
C ARG A 150 6.62 -0.85 1.29
#